data_AF-A0A9Q3DG48-F1
#
_entry.id   AF-A0A9Q3DG48-F1
#
_cell.length_a   1.000
_cell.length_b   1.000
_cell.length_c   1.000
_cell.angle_alpha   90.00
_cell.angle_beta   90.00
_cell.angle_gamma   90.00
#
_symmetry.space_group_name_H-M   'P 1'
#
loop_
_entity.id
_entity.type
_entity.pdbx_description
1 polymer ?
#
loop_
_entity_poly.entity_id
_entity_poly.type
_entity_poly.pdbx_seq_one_letter_code
_entity_poly.pdbx_strand_id
1 'polypeptide(L)'
;MWKKAYDTAARCIADPKEYNKQRYDETHKKPDFKERDQVLVSTLNFNNPVFPNPTPQDTVEVEYSPGPVKKIIMARKIRHNGKDHRQYLKIFQNQTADKDQWLAEDAIPDGDLHLRRFRASRGAEQSHQ
;
A
#
# COMPACT_ATOMS: atom_id res chain seq x y z
N MET A 1 45.11 -15.53 -15.93
CA MET A 1 45.04 -14.74 -14.68
C MET A 1 43.61 -14.41 -14.24
N TRP A 2 42.66 -14.15 -15.16
CA TRP A 2 41.28 -13.73 -14.84
C TRP A 2 40.33 -14.86 -14.37
N LYS A 3 40.63 -16.12 -14.71
CA LYS A 3 39.82 -17.29 -14.29
C LYS A 3 39.70 -17.42 -12.77
N LYS A 4 40.80 -17.23 -12.04
CA LYS A 4 40.79 -17.25 -10.57
C LYS A 4 39.92 -16.13 -9.98
N ALA A 5 39.96 -14.93 -10.56
CA ALA A 5 39.13 -13.82 -10.11
C ALA A 5 37.64 -14.08 -10.37
N TYR A 6 37.31 -14.66 -11.53
CA TYR A 6 35.96 -15.08 -11.88
C TYR A 6 35.42 -16.16 -10.93
N ASP A 7 36.21 -17.21 -10.66
CA ASP A 7 35.83 -18.29 -9.75
C ASP A 7 35.61 -17.77 -8.33
N THR A 8 36.44 -16.84 -7.85
CA THR A 8 36.25 -16.18 -6.55
C THR A 8 34.98 -15.34 -6.51
N ALA A 9 34.72 -14.54 -7.56
CA ALA A 9 33.49 -13.74 -7.64
C ALA A 9 32.23 -14.63 -7.64
N ALA A 10 32.27 -15.78 -8.32
CA ALA A 10 31.18 -16.74 -8.32
C ALA A 10 30.93 -17.34 -6.93
N ARG A 11 31.97 -17.69 -6.17
CA ARG A 11 31.84 -18.19 -4.79
C ARG A 11 31.26 -17.14 -3.83
N CYS A 12 31.69 -15.89 -3.94
CA CYS A 12 31.15 -14.80 -3.11
C CYS A 12 29.62 -14.64 -3.23
N ILE A 13 29.02 -15.09 -4.34
CA ILE A 13 27.57 -15.08 -4.57
C ILE A 13 26.93 -16.40 -4.14
N ALA A 14 27.58 -17.53 -4.40
CA ALA A 14 27.06 -18.86 -4.11
C ALA A 14 27.02 -19.14 -2.59
N ASP A 15 28.09 -18.84 -1.88
CA ASP A 15 28.26 -19.23 -0.47
C ASP A 15 27.17 -18.61 0.45
N PRO A 16 26.83 -17.30 0.34
CA PRO A 16 25.77 -16.73 1.16
C PRO A 16 24.38 -17.28 0.82
N LYS A 17 24.13 -17.60 -0.46
CA LYS A 17 22.86 -18.17 -0.91
C LYS A 17 22.67 -19.58 -0.36
N GLU A 18 23.73 -20.38 -0.41
CA GLU A 18 23.74 -21.74 0.10
C GLU A 18 23.64 -21.76 1.64
N TYR A 19 24.39 -20.90 2.34
CA TYR A 19 24.28 -20.70 3.79
C TYR A 19 22.85 -20.34 4.22
N ASN A 20 22.23 -19.37 3.56
CA ASN A 20 20.86 -18.95 3.88
C ASN A 20 19.86 -20.06 3.62
N LYS A 21 20.02 -20.83 2.54
CA LYS A 21 19.16 -21.97 2.23
C LYS A 21 19.27 -23.05 3.31
N GLN A 22 20.48 -23.45 3.68
CA GLN A 22 20.70 -24.47 4.73
C GLN A 22 20.14 -24.00 6.07
N ARG A 23 20.42 -22.76 6.47
CA ARG A 23 19.85 -22.16 7.68
C ARG A 23 18.33 -22.14 7.66
N TYR A 24 17.72 -21.80 6.52
CA TYR A 24 16.27 -21.84 6.36
C TYR A 24 15.74 -23.27 6.54
N ASP A 25 16.28 -24.23 5.79
CA ASP A 25 15.83 -25.62 5.83
C ASP A 25 15.98 -26.27 7.21
N GLU A 26 17.04 -25.94 7.95
CA GLU A 26 17.27 -26.42 9.33
C GLU A 26 16.31 -25.81 10.36
N THR A 27 16.00 -24.52 10.22
CA THR A 27 15.16 -23.79 11.19
C THR A 27 13.66 -23.84 10.87
N HIS A 28 13.30 -24.08 9.60
CA HIS A 28 11.92 -24.14 9.16
C HIS A 28 11.38 -25.54 9.34
N LYS A 29 10.70 -25.74 10.47
CA LYS A 29 9.85 -26.91 10.65
C LYS A 29 8.64 -26.76 9.72
N LYS A 30 8.55 -27.63 8.70
CA LYS A 30 7.33 -27.70 7.88
C LYS A 30 6.15 -28.04 8.81
N PRO A 31 5.09 -27.23 8.82
CA PRO A 31 3.89 -27.59 9.55
C PRO A 31 3.29 -28.86 8.94
N ASP A 32 2.89 -29.79 9.81
CA ASP A 32 2.18 -31.00 9.43
C ASP A 32 0.68 -30.70 9.49
N PHE A 33 0.08 -30.40 8.34
CA PHE A 33 -1.36 -30.11 8.25
C PHE A 33 -2.13 -31.40 7.97
N LYS A 34 -3.14 -31.68 8.79
CA LYS A 34 -4.08 -32.78 8.54
C LYS A 34 -5.33 -32.26 7.83
N GLU A 35 -5.98 -33.12 7.07
CA GLU A 35 -7.27 -32.81 6.48
C GLU A 35 -8.24 -32.36 7.60
N ARG A 36 -8.87 -31.19 7.40
CA ARG A 36 -9.78 -30.51 8.34
C ARG A 36 -9.13 -29.68 9.46
N ASP A 37 -7.81 -29.52 9.48
CA ASP A 37 -7.18 -28.54 10.37
C ASP A 37 -7.58 -27.11 9.95
N GLN A 38 -8.06 -26.32 10.91
CA GLN A 38 -8.39 -24.91 10.67
C GLN A 38 -7.11 -24.08 10.64
N VAL A 39 -6.76 -23.56 9.46
CA VAL A 39 -5.60 -22.68 9.30
C VAL A 39 -6.07 -21.23 9.32
N LEU A 40 -5.51 -20.43 10.22
CA LEU A 40 -5.78 -18.99 10.27
C LEU A 40 -5.05 -18.31 9.10
N VAL A 41 -5.82 -17.82 8.14
CA VAL A 41 -5.29 -17.10 6.98
C VAL A 41 -5.24 -15.61 7.33
N SER A 42 -4.03 -15.09 7.59
CA SER A 42 -3.81 -13.73 8.11
C SER A 42 -4.08 -12.61 7.10
N THR A 43 -4.22 -12.93 5.82
CA THR A 43 -4.66 -11.98 4.80
C THR A 43 -6.18 -12.10 4.64
N LEU A 44 -6.86 -11.06 5.13
CA LEU A 44 -8.32 -10.84 5.09
C LEU A 44 -8.95 -10.83 3.67
N ASN A 45 -8.26 -11.28 2.63
CA ASN A 45 -8.62 -11.01 1.23
C ASN A 45 -8.33 -12.17 0.26
N PHE A 46 -8.44 -13.41 0.69
CA PHE A 46 -8.59 -14.52 -0.26
C PHE A 46 -10.05 -14.65 -0.68
N ASN A 47 -10.49 -13.79 -1.60
CA ASN A 47 -11.59 -14.17 -2.47
C ASN A 47 -11.05 -15.28 -3.37
N ASN A 48 -11.51 -16.51 -3.16
CA ASN A 48 -11.36 -17.59 -4.12
C ASN A 48 -11.77 -17.03 -5.49
N PRO A 49 -10.88 -16.94 -6.50
CA PRO A 49 -11.29 -16.42 -7.79
C PRO A 49 -12.27 -17.43 -8.38
N VAL A 50 -13.56 -17.20 -8.16
CA VAL A 50 -14.61 -17.73 -9.01
C VAL A 50 -14.35 -17.09 -10.36
N PHE A 51 -13.73 -17.82 -11.28
CA PHE A 51 -13.56 -17.36 -12.65
C PHE A 51 -14.96 -17.12 -13.23
N PRO A 52 -15.37 -15.87 -13.50
CA PRO A 52 -16.58 -15.65 -14.26
C PRO A 52 -16.23 -15.88 -15.73
N ASN A 53 -16.98 -16.75 -16.41
CA ASN A 53 -16.99 -16.78 -17.88
C ASN A 53 -17.21 -15.33 -18.38
N PRO A 54 -16.37 -14.81 -19.28
CA PRO A 54 -16.48 -13.42 -19.70
C PRO A 54 -17.67 -13.28 -20.66
N THR A 55 -18.82 -12.87 -20.13
CA THR A 55 -19.86 -12.24 -20.94
C THR A 55 -19.55 -10.75 -21.01
N PRO A 56 -19.38 -10.16 -22.21
CA PRO A 56 -19.11 -8.74 -22.34
C PRO A 56 -20.44 -7.98 -22.26
N GLN A 57 -20.83 -7.53 -21.06
CA GLN A 57 -21.78 -6.43 -20.91
C GLN A 57 -21.78 -5.91 -19.47
N ASP A 58 -21.97 -4.60 -19.38
CA ASP A 58 -22.13 -3.74 -18.22
C ASP A 58 -20.83 -3.32 -17.51
N THR A 59 -20.35 -2.14 -17.92
CA THR A 59 -19.60 -1.23 -17.04
C THR A 59 -20.41 -1.01 -15.76
N VAL A 60 -20.16 -1.84 -14.75
CA VAL A 60 -20.65 -1.57 -13.40
C VAL A 60 -19.89 -0.34 -12.93
N GLU A 61 -20.56 0.80 -12.85
CA GLU A 61 -20.08 1.92 -12.04
C GLU A 61 -19.98 1.39 -10.62
N VAL A 62 -18.79 0.89 -10.24
CA VAL A 62 -18.52 0.50 -8.86
C VAL A 62 -18.55 1.80 -8.09
N GLU A 63 -19.70 2.09 -7.47
CA GLU A 63 -19.86 3.16 -6.53
C GLU A 63 -18.87 2.88 -5.39
N TYR A 64 -17.69 3.52 -5.49
CA TYR A 64 -16.61 3.33 -4.54
C TYR A 64 -17.09 3.93 -3.22
N SER A 65 -17.63 3.08 -2.34
CA SER A 65 -17.82 3.45 -0.95
C SER A 65 -16.45 3.92 -0.44
N PRO A 66 -16.30 5.22 -0.11
CA PRO A 66 -15.00 5.77 0.21
C PRO A 66 -14.51 5.10 1.49
N GLY A 67 -13.55 4.19 1.35
CA GLY A 67 -12.91 3.52 2.48
C GLY A 67 -12.34 4.53 3.49
N PRO A 68 -11.98 4.06 4.69
CA PRO A 68 -11.48 4.94 5.74
C PRO A 68 -10.30 5.78 5.26
N VAL A 69 -10.32 7.06 5.61
CA VAL A 69 -9.32 8.03 5.22
C VAL A 69 -8.00 7.69 5.93
N LYS A 70 -6.91 7.53 5.19
CA LYS A 70 -5.60 7.25 5.80
C LYS A 70 -4.94 8.54 6.27
N LYS A 71 -4.79 9.52 5.37
CA LYS A 71 -4.07 10.76 5.63
C LYS A 71 -4.34 11.82 4.55
N ILE A 72 -4.22 13.10 4.94
CA ILE A 72 -4.10 14.24 4.03
C ILE A 72 -2.62 14.56 3.85
N ILE A 73 -2.15 14.66 2.60
CA ILE A 73 -0.72 14.86 2.29
C ILE A 73 -0.43 16.25 1.74
N MET A 74 -1.37 16.79 0.98
CA MET A 74 -1.20 18.10 0.37
C MET A 74 -2.44 18.97 0.52
N ALA A 75 -2.19 20.27 0.48
CA ALA A 75 -3.22 21.27 0.35
C ALA A 75 -2.85 22.17 -0.82
N ARG A 76 -3.85 22.58 -1.61
CA ARG A 76 -3.70 23.57 -2.66
C ARG A 76 -4.83 24.59 -2.57
N LYS A 77 -4.57 25.78 -3.09
CA LYS A 77 -5.57 26.83 -3.24
C LYS A 77 -5.87 26.95 -4.73
N ILE A 78 -7.12 26.80 -5.12
CA ILE A 78 -7.57 26.96 -6.50
C ILE A 78 -8.58 28.10 -6.56
N ARG A 79 -8.61 28.82 -7.69
CA ARG A 79 -9.64 29.82 -7.95
C ARG A 79 -10.66 29.22 -8.90
N HIS A 80 -11.87 29.01 -8.43
CA HIS A 80 -12.96 28.42 -9.21
C HIS A 80 -14.18 29.35 -9.10
N ASN A 81 -14.81 29.68 -10.23
CA ASN A 81 -15.92 30.65 -10.30
C ASN A 81 -15.64 31.99 -9.60
N GLY A 82 -14.41 32.50 -9.73
CA GLY A 82 -13.99 33.75 -9.11
C GLY A 82 -13.81 33.72 -7.59
N LYS A 83 -14.11 32.57 -6.95
CA LYS A 83 -13.92 32.35 -5.52
C LYS A 83 -12.69 31.47 -5.28
N ASP A 84 -11.97 31.79 -4.23
CA ASP A 84 -10.82 30.99 -3.81
C ASP A 84 -11.30 29.81 -2.96
N HIS A 85 -10.96 28.59 -3.39
CA HIS A 85 -11.28 27.34 -2.71
C HIS A 85 -10.01 26.63 -2.28
N ARG A 86 -10.03 26.05 -1.08
CA ARG A 86 -8.94 25.20 -0.59
C ARG A 86 -9.31 23.74 -0.81
N GLN A 87 -8.41 23.01 -1.45
CA GLN A 87 -8.56 21.58 -1.67
C GLN A 87 -7.43 20.84 -0.95
N TYR A 88 -7.76 19.65 -0.48
CA TYR A 88 -6.86 18.77 0.23
C TYR A 88 -6.77 17.44 -0.53
N LEU A 89 -5.54 16.95 -0.74
CA LEU A 89 -5.29 15.67 -1.38
C LEU A 89 -5.46 14.56 -0.33
N LYS A 90 -6.47 13.72 -0.56
CA LYS A 90 -6.86 12.64 0.32
C LYS A 90 -6.26 11.32 -0.17
N ILE A 91 -5.60 10.61 0.74
CA ILE A 91 -5.16 9.24 0.53
C ILE A 91 -6.08 8.28 1.27
N PHE A 92 -6.55 7.26 0.56
CA PHE A 92 -7.37 6.20 1.11
C PHE A 92 -6.52 5.09 1.73
N GLN A 93 -7.01 4.48 2.80
CA GLN A 93 -6.37 3.30 3.38
C GLN A 93 -6.55 2.11 2.43
N ASN A 94 -5.47 1.37 2.17
CA ASN A 94 -5.46 0.15 1.35
C ASN A 94 -5.90 0.34 -0.11
N GLN A 95 -5.77 1.56 -0.66
CA GLN A 95 -5.95 1.82 -2.09
C GLN A 95 -4.63 2.22 -2.76
N THR A 96 -4.55 2.01 -4.07
CA THR A 96 -3.42 2.46 -4.89
C THR A 96 -3.44 3.98 -5.06
N ALA A 97 -2.26 4.58 -5.26
CA ALA A 97 -2.09 6.03 -5.40
C ALA A 97 -2.90 6.63 -6.55
N ASP A 98 -3.28 5.83 -7.56
CA ASP A 98 -4.11 6.26 -8.68
C ASP A 98 -5.52 6.68 -8.26
N LYS A 99 -5.96 6.33 -7.04
CA LYS A 99 -7.28 6.70 -6.49
C LYS A 99 -7.23 7.90 -5.55
N ASP A 100 -6.07 8.54 -5.39
CA ASP A 100 -5.94 9.74 -4.57
C ASP A 100 -6.67 10.91 -5.24
N GLN A 101 -7.54 11.59 -4.50
CA GLN A 101 -8.39 12.64 -5.05
C GLN A 101 -8.32 13.94 -4.24
N TRP A 102 -8.47 15.05 -4.97
CA TRP A 102 -8.55 16.38 -4.39
C TRP A 102 -9.99 16.67 -3.95
N LEU A 103 -10.18 16.87 -2.65
CA LEU A 103 -11.49 17.15 -2.08
C LEU A 103 -11.52 18.50 -1.36
N ALA A 104 -12.70 19.10 -1.30
CA ALA A 104 -12.97 20.24 -0.44
C ALA A 104 -13.00 19.81 1.03
N GLU A 105 -12.83 20.76 1.95
CA GLU A 105 -12.87 20.53 3.41
C GLU A 105 -14.15 19.81 3.85
N ASP A 106 -15.30 20.24 3.32
CA ASP A 106 -16.62 19.70 3.66
C ASP A 106 -16.86 18.27 3.14
N ALA A 107 -16.11 17.84 2.12
CA ALA A 107 -16.27 16.55 1.47
C ALA A 107 -15.38 15.45 2.07
N ILE A 108 -14.63 15.76 3.14
CA ILE A 108 -13.73 14.82 3.79
C ILE A 108 -14.44 14.18 5.00
N PRO A 109 -14.67 12.85 4.99
CA PRO A 109 -15.15 12.13 6.18
C PRO A 109 -14.16 12.30 7.34
N ASP A 110 -14.67 12.63 8.52
CA ASP A 110 -13.86 12.97 9.71
C ASP A 110 -12.80 14.05 9.42
N GLY A 111 -13.14 15.04 8.60
CA GLY A 111 -12.23 16.07 8.10
C GLY A 111 -11.47 16.80 9.22
N ASP A 112 -12.13 17.13 10.32
CA ASP A 112 -11.53 17.85 11.45
C ASP A 112 -10.29 17.16 12.04
N LEU A 113 -10.37 15.84 12.26
CA LEU A 113 -9.26 15.06 12.81
C LEU A 113 -8.07 15.04 11.83
N HIS A 114 -8.36 14.80 10.56
CA HIS A 114 -7.35 14.67 9.51
C HIS A 114 -6.68 16.02 9.21
N LEU A 115 -7.46 17.10 9.17
CA LEU A 115 -6.97 18.46 8.94
C LEU A 115 -6.17 18.96 10.12
N ARG A 116 -6.58 18.67 11.36
CA ARG A 116 -5.81 19.01 12.55
C ARG A 116 -4.43 18.36 12.53
N ARG A 117 -4.37 17.05 12.25
CA ARG A 117 -3.10 16.31 12.12
C ARG A 117 -2.22 16.87 11.00
N PHE A 118 -2.81 17.18 9.84
CA PHE A 118 -2.10 17.74 8.70
C PHE A 118 -1.52 19.14 9.00
N ARG A 119 -2.31 20.02 9.63
CA ARG A 119 -1.88 21.36 10.05
C ARG A 119 -0.74 21.28 11.07
N ALA A 120 -0.83 20.36 12.04
CA ALA A 120 0.24 20.12 13.01
C ALA A 120 1.54 19.63 12.34
N SER A 121 1.47 18.71 11.37
CA SER A 121 2.65 18.24 10.65
C SER A 121 3.30 19.31 9.76
N ARG A 122 2.49 20.16 9.11
CA ARG A 122 2.98 21.26 8.26
C ARG A 122 3.58 22.41 9.08
N GLY A 123 3.00 22.71 10.25
CA GLY A 123 3.52 23.72 11.16
C GLY A 123 4.91 23.36 11.71
N ALA A 124 5.15 22.07 11.97
CA ALA A 124 6.45 21.57 12.44
C ALA A 124 7.55 21.63 11.36
N GLU A 125 7.21 21.49 10.08
CA GLU A 125 8.17 21.64 8.97
C GLU A 125 8.58 23.09 8.74
N GLN A 126 7.73 24.07 9.07
CA GLN A 126 8.03 25.50 8.90
C GLN A 126 8.78 26.13 10.09
N SER A 127 8.78 25.49 11.27
CA SER A 127 9.49 25.99 12.45
C SER A 127 10.95 25.54 12.56
N HIS A 128 11.46 24.81 11.56
CA HIS A 128 12.84 24.31 11.50
C HIS A 128 13.69 24.97 10.40
N GLN A 129 13.24 26.11 9.86
CA GLN A 129 14.05 26.99 9.00
C GLN A 129 14.48 28.25 9.74
#